data_AF-A0A964W8U4-F1
#
_entry.id   AF-A0A964W8U4-F1
#
_cell.length_a   1.000
_cell.length_b   1.000
_cell.length_c   1.000
_cell.angle_alpha   90.00
_cell.angle_beta   90.00
_cell.angle_gamma   90.00
#
_symmetry.space_group_name_H-M   'P 1'
#
loop_
_entity.id
_entity.type
_entity.pdbx_description
1 polymer ?
#
loop_
_entity_poly.entity_id
_entity_poly.type
_entity_poly.pdbx_seq_one_letter_code
_entity_poly.pdbx_strand_id
1 'polypeptide(L)'
;MKKILMMMTVLITLTACQGQEKKVSKNKTVKTETKTKGKFAVTKTDAEWQSQLTPQQYSVLRNKDTERPYTGEYDNFFEKGMYVCAACGNPLFNSNTKFNSHCGWPSFDQAIKGSVIYEEDNSLGMERTEVMCAKCGGHLGHVFDDGPKETTGQRFCTNSVSIKFIPSK
;
A
#
# COMPACT_ATOMS: atom_id res chain seq x y z
N MET A 1 28.56 -73.60 28.04
CA MET A 1 27.49 -74.55 28.38
C MET A 1 26.24 -74.16 27.58
N LYS A 2 25.74 -75.09 26.75
CA LYS A 2 24.35 -75.32 26.26
C LYS A 2 23.45 -74.07 26.03
N LYS A 3 22.71 -73.85 24.93
CA LYS A 3 22.33 -74.65 23.74
C LYS A 3 21.25 -73.81 22.97
N ILE A 4 20.96 -74.20 21.71
CA ILE A 4 19.69 -74.00 20.95
C ILE A 4 19.49 -72.59 20.34
N LEU A 5 19.61 -72.36 19.02
CA LEU A 5 18.86 -72.90 17.86
C LEU A 5 17.36 -72.58 17.89
N MET A 6 16.94 -71.46 17.31
CA MET A 6 15.65 -71.44 16.62
C MET A 6 15.68 -70.48 15.42
N MET A 7 15.59 -71.12 14.26
CA MET A 7 15.42 -70.57 12.93
C MET A 7 14.00 -70.01 12.84
N MET A 8 13.83 -68.73 12.47
CA MET A 8 12.54 -68.21 12.03
C MET A 8 12.76 -67.34 10.80
N THR A 9 12.58 -67.97 9.65
CA THR A 9 12.43 -67.35 8.34
C THR A 9 11.18 -66.48 8.30
N VAL A 10 11.35 -65.20 8.00
CA VAL A 10 10.27 -64.31 7.56
C VAL A 10 10.69 -63.73 6.21
N LEU A 11 10.15 -64.31 5.15
CA LEU A 11 9.99 -63.67 3.84
C LEU A 11 8.93 -62.56 4.00
N ILE A 12 9.10 -61.41 3.34
CA ILE A 12 8.04 -60.69 2.58
C ILE A 12 8.66 -59.44 1.90
N THR A 13 8.91 -59.64 0.61
CA THR A 13 8.79 -58.75 -0.57
C THR A 13 9.32 -57.31 -0.56
N LEU A 14 10.30 -57.09 -1.43
CA LEU A 14 10.69 -55.81 -2.01
C LEU A 14 9.59 -55.34 -3.00
N THR A 15 8.92 -54.24 -2.70
CA THR A 15 8.12 -53.48 -3.68
C THR A 15 8.93 -52.29 -4.17
N ALA A 16 9.38 -52.37 -5.42
CA ALA A 16 9.93 -51.28 -6.19
C ALA A 16 8.81 -50.29 -6.58
N CYS A 17 8.95 -49.02 -6.23
CA CYS A 17 8.13 -47.96 -6.81
C CYS A 17 8.79 -47.50 -8.13
N GLN A 18 8.25 -47.94 -9.26
CA GLN A 18 8.48 -47.31 -10.55
C GLN A 18 7.69 -45.99 -10.64
N GLY A 19 8.35 -44.97 -11.20
CA GLY A 19 7.80 -43.64 -11.39
C GLY A 19 6.64 -43.58 -12.39
N GLN A 20 5.78 -42.57 -12.19
CA GLN A 20 4.90 -42.05 -13.23
C GLN A 20 4.89 -40.52 -13.14
N GLU A 21 5.39 -39.90 -14.22
CA GLU A 21 5.25 -38.47 -14.48
C GLU A 21 3.77 -38.11 -14.62
N LYS A 22 3.28 -37.16 -13.80
CA LYS A 22 1.95 -36.59 -13.97
C LYS A 22 2.03 -35.30 -14.79
N LYS A 23 1.43 -35.42 -15.98
CA LYS A 23 1.17 -34.42 -17.01
C LYS A 23 0.79 -33.04 -16.44
N VAL A 24 1.49 -32.01 -16.93
CA VAL A 24 1.08 -30.60 -16.83
C VAL A 24 -0.24 -30.42 -17.58
N SER A 25 -1.34 -30.34 -16.83
CA SER A 25 -2.64 -29.97 -17.36
C SER A 25 -2.70 -28.45 -17.51
N LYS A 26 -2.50 -27.96 -18.74
CA LYS A 26 -3.03 -26.67 -19.16
C LYS A 26 -4.55 -26.72 -19.00
N ASN A 27 -5.13 -25.89 -18.13
CA ASN A 27 -6.40 -25.24 -18.42
C ASN A 27 -6.81 -24.16 -17.40
N LYS A 28 -7.07 -22.99 -17.99
CA LYS A 28 -8.26 -22.14 -17.75
C LYS A 28 -8.31 -21.34 -16.44
N THR A 29 -7.90 -20.08 -16.61
CA THR A 29 -8.60 -18.86 -16.19
C THR A 29 -9.73 -19.07 -15.17
N VAL A 30 -9.47 -18.72 -13.91
CA VAL A 30 -10.52 -18.30 -12.99
C VAL A 30 -10.29 -16.82 -12.73
N LYS A 31 -10.97 -15.99 -13.55
CA LYS A 31 -11.27 -14.62 -13.19
C LYS A 31 -12.26 -14.69 -12.04
N THR A 32 -11.77 -14.59 -10.81
CA THR A 32 -12.65 -14.28 -9.68
C THR A 32 -12.82 -12.77 -9.65
N GLU A 33 -13.67 -12.25 -10.54
CA GLU A 33 -14.21 -10.89 -10.38
C GLU A 33 -15.24 -10.96 -9.25
N THR A 34 -14.77 -10.93 -8.00
CA THR A 34 -15.61 -10.63 -6.85
C THR A 34 -16.11 -9.21 -6.98
N LYS A 35 -17.37 -9.07 -7.38
CA LYS A 35 -18.12 -7.81 -7.44
C LYS A 35 -18.39 -7.32 -6.01
N THR A 36 -17.40 -6.70 -5.37
CA THR A 36 -17.56 -6.01 -4.10
C THR A 36 -18.25 -4.67 -4.35
N LYS A 37 -19.39 -4.43 -3.68
CA LYS A 37 -19.88 -3.06 -3.47
C LYS A 37 -18.76 -2.32 -2.73
N GLY A 38 -18.07 -1.43 -3.42
CA GLY A 38 -16.85 -0.83 -2.91
C GLY A 38 -17.10 0.09 -1.71
N LYS A 39 -16.22 -0.02 -0.70
CA LYS A 39 -16.15 0.88 0.48
C LYS A 39 -16.00 2.36 0.08
N PHE A 40 -15.52 2.63 -1.15
CA PHE A 40 -15.17 3.95 -1.66
C PHE A 40 -15.93 4.28 -2.94
N ALA A 41 -16.22 5.56 -3.15
CA ALA A 41 -16.92 6.05 -4.34
C ALA A 41 -16.19 5.69 -5.65
N VAL A 42 -14.86 5.68 -5.64
CA VAL A 42 -14.03 5.19 -6.75
C VAL A 42 -13.48 3.83 -6.36
N THR A 43 -14.01 2.79 -6.99
CA THR A 43 -13.58 1.40 -6.82
C THR A 43 -13.19 0.84 -8.18
N LYS A 44 -12.00 0.25 -8.25
CA LYS A 44 -11.46 -0.45 -9.43
C LYS A 44 -10.70 -1.69 -8.98
N THR A 45 -10.55 -2.63 -9.89
CA THR A 45 -9.71 -3.82 -9.74
C THR A 45 -8.22 -3.46 -9.71
N ASP A 46 -7.40 -4.36 -9.18
CA ASP A 46 -5.94 -4.17 -9.15
C ASP A 46 -5.36 -4.04 -10.56
N ALA A 47 -5.84 -4.81 -11.53
CA ALA A 47 -5.41 -4.72 -12.92
C ALA A 47 -5.71 -3.35 -13.54
N GLU A 48 -6.88 -2.77 -13.26
CA GLU A 48 -7.22 -1.41 -13.71
C GLU A 48 -6.31 -0.37 -13.05
N TRP A 49 -6.02 -0.51 -11.76
CA TRP A 49 -5.10 0.40 -11.08
C TRP A 49 -3.67 0.29 -11.60
N GLN A 50 -3.15 -0.92 -11.78
CA GLN A 50 -1.83 -1.15 -12.36
C GLN A 50 -1.71 -0.62 -13.79
N SER A 51 -2.81 -0.60 -14.56
CA SER A 51 -2.83 0.00 -15.90
C SER A 51 -2.82 1.53 -15.91
N GLN A 52 -3.33 2.16 -14.84
CA GLN A 52 -3.46 3.62 -14.74
C GLN A 52 -2.30 4.28 -13.98
N LEU A 53 -1.72 3.57 -13.01
CA LEU A 53 -0.71 4.08 -12.10
C LEU A 53 0.68 3.64 -12.54
N THR A 54 1.70 4.47 -12.27
CA THR A 54 3.08 3.99 -12.34
C THR A 54 3.32 2.91 -11.28
N PRO A 55 4.32 2.03 -11.43
CA PRO A 55 4.62 1.02 -10.42
C PRO A 55 4.82 1.59 -9.01
N GLN A 56 5.50 2.73 -8.90
CA GLN A 56 5.73 3.40 -7.63
C GLN A 56 4.44 4.00 -7.05
N GLN A 57 3.61 4.64 -7.88
CA GLN A 57 2.29 5.11 -7.47
C GLN A 57 1.41 3.97 -6.97
N TYR A 58 1.40 2.83 -7.68
CA TYR A 58 0.65 1.65 -7.26
C TYR A 58 1.15 1.13 -5.91
N SER A 59 2.47 1.00 -5.74
CA SER A 59 3.08 0.54 -4.48
C SER A 59 2.64 1.41 -3.31
N VAL A 60 2.78 2.74 -3.43
CA VAL A 60 2.41 3.66 -2.35
C VAL A 60 0.90 3.69 -2.14
N LEU A 61 0.11 3.98 -3.18
CA LEU A 61 -1.33 4.22 -3.04
C LEU A 61 -2.13 2.96 -2.72
N ARG A 62 -1.69 1.77 -3.14
CA ARG A 62 -2.48 0.53 -3.01
C ARG A 62 -1.85 -0.48 -2.06
N ASN A 63 -0.52 -0.54 -1.99
CA ASN A 63 0.19 -1.46 -1.11
C ASN A 63 0.72 -0.79 0.17
N LYS A 64 0.35 0.48 0.43
CA LYS A 64 0.76 1.26 1.61
C LYS A 64 2.28 1.37 1.79
N ASP A 65 3.01 1.38 0.67
CA ASP A 65 4.45 1.60 0.64
C ASP A 65 4.80 3.07 0.93
N THR A 66 6.05 3.36 1.25
CA THR A 66 6.55 4.72 1.52
C THR A 66 7.74 5.04 0.62
N GLU A 67 7.68 6.16 -0.10
CA GLU A 67 8.80 6.61 -0.92
C GLU A 67 10.02 7.00 -0.06
N ARG A 68 11.22 6.92 -0.63
CA ARG A 68 12.45 7.28 0.11
C ARG A 68 12.44 8.78 0.47
N PRO A 69 12.86 9.17 1.70
CA PRO A 69 12.90 10.58 2.08
C PRO A 69 13.79 11.40 1.14
N TYR A 70 13.41 12.66 0.92
CA TYR A 70 14.08 13.67 0.10
C TYR A 70 14.16 13.34 -1.40
N THR A 71 13.38 12.37 -1.89
CA THR A 71 13.38 11.98 -3.31
C THR A 71 12.13 12.42 -4.08
N GLY A 72 11.07 12.80 -3.37
CA GLY A 72 9.80 13.18 -3.96
C GLY A 72 9.83 14.53 -4.67
N GLU A 73 9.17 14.62 -5.82
CA GLU A 73 9.01 15.85 -6.63
C GLU A 73 8.50 17.05 -5.81
N TYR A 74 7.60 16.79 -4.86
CA TYR A 74 6.89 17.83 -4.11
C TYR A 74 7.46 18.11 -2.72
N ASP A 75 8.58 17.50 -2.33
CA ASP A 75 9.20 17.73 -1.02
C ASP A 75 9.59 19.22 -0.87
N ASN A 76 10.47 19.70 -1.75
CA ASN A 76 10.94 21.08 -1.81
C ASN A 76 10.21 21.95 -2.84
N PHE A 77 8.93 21.67 -3.09
CA PHE A 77 8.10 22.41 -4.04
C PHE A 77 7.06 23.26 -3.31
N PHE A 78 6.96 24.56 -3.62
CA PHE A 78 6.12 25.51 -2.87
C PHE A 78 5.29 26.44 -3.76
N GLU A 79 4.99 26.02 -5.00
CA GLU A 79 4.16 26.80 -5.92
C GLU A 79 2.71 26.90 -5.45
N LYS A 80 2.03 27.95 -5.90
CA LYS A 80 0.61 28.20 -5.58
C LYS A 80 -0.30 27.33 -6.43
N GLY A 81 -1.16 26.55 -5.77
CA GLY A 81 -2.04 25.60 -6.41
C GLY A 81 -2.69 24.62 -5.45
N MET A 82 -3.03 23.44 -5.98
CA MET A 82 -3.73 22.40 -5.26
C MET A 82 -3.08 21.04 -5.49
N TYR A 83 -3.01 20.24 -4.44
CA TYR A 83 -2.55 18.86 -4.51
C TYR A 83 -3.75 17.93 -4.54
N VAL A 84 -3.80 17.07 -5.54
CA VAL A 84 -4.87 16.10 -5.76
C VAL A 84 -4.34 14.67 -5.65
N CYS A 85 -5.19 13.72 -5.30
CA CYS A 85 -4.83 12.31 -5.27
C CYS A 85 -4.35 11.85 -6.66
N ALA A 86 -3.15 11.28 -6.74
CA ALA A 86 -2.57 10.86 -8.01
C ALA A 86 -3.39 9.78 -8.75
N ALA A 87 -4.18 8.98 -8.00
CA ALA A 87 -5.02 7.91 -8.54
C ALA A 87 -6.39 8.38 -9.05
N CYS A 88 -7.11 9.22 -8.29
CA CYS A 88 -8.51 9.54 -8.59
C CYS A 88 -8.79 11.03 -8.79
N GLY A 89 -7.78 11.90 -8.67
CA GLY A 89 -7.90 13.34 -8.85
C GLY A 89 -8.69 14.06 -7.75
N ASN A 90 -8.99 13.40 -6.62
CA ASN A 90 -9.67 14.05 -5.50
C ASN A 90 -8.80 15.20 -4.94
N PRO A 91 -9.30 16.43 -4.77
CA PRO A 91 -8.61 17.49 -4.04
C PRO A 91 -8.25 17.06 -2.63
N LEU A 92 -6.98 17.19 -2.24
CA LEU A 92 -6.50 16.76 -0.91
C LEU A 92 -6.01 17.94 -0.07
N PHE A 93 -5.12 18.76 -0.63
CA PHE A 93 -4.43 19.83 0.11
C PHE A 93 -4.36 21.12 -0.72
N ASN A 94 -4.44 22.27 -0.04
CA ASN A 94 -4.18 23.57 -0.64
C ASN A 94 -2.71 23.95 -0.44
N SER A 95 -2.03 24.55 -1.44
CA SER A 95 -0.63 24.96 -1.29
C SER A 95 -0.36 25.89 -0.10
N ASN A 96 -1.35 26.67 0.35
CA ASN A 96 -1.21 27.56 1.50
C ASN A 96 -1.07 26.82 2.84
N THR A 97 -1.43 25.54 2.88
CA THR A 97 -1.26 24.66 4.06
C THR A 97 0.10 23.96 4.05
N LYS A 98 0.85 24.03 2.93
CA LYS A 98 2.15 23.37 2.80
C LYS A 98 3.21 24.17 3.56
N PHE A 99 4.07 23.46 4.29
CA PHE A 99 5.21 24.04 4.99
C PHE A 99 6.44 23.13 4.90
N ASN A 100 7.62 23.66 5.22
CA ASN A 100 8.85 22.89 5.25
C ASN A 100 9.07 22.31 6.67
N SER A 101 8.80 21.02 6.83
CA SER A 101 9.04 20.30 8.08
C SER A 101 10.44 19.69 8.17
N HIS A 102 11.20 19.68 7.07
CA HIS A 102 12.45 18.95 6.91
C HIS A 102 12.36 17.43 7.14
N CYS A 103 11.15 16.85 7.17
CA CYS A 103 10.97 15.41 7.40
C CYS A 103 11.35 14.52 6.20
N GLY A 104 11.54 15.12 5.02
CA GLY A 104 11.88 14.42 3.77
C GLY A 104 10.68 14.03 2.91
N TRP A 105 9.49 14.51 3.25
CA TRP A 105 8.28 14.36 2.45
C TRP A 105 7.47 15.67 2.48
N PRO A 106 6.65 15.93 1.43
CA PRO A 106 5.67 17.00 1.44
C PRO A 106 4.86 17.02 2.74
N SER A 107 4.82 18.19 3.39
CA SER A 107 4.13 18.38 4.67
C SER A 107 3.09 19.47 4.57
N PHE A 108 1.87 19.16 5.01
CA PHE A 108 0.74 20.09 5.07
C PHE A 108 0.22 20.17 6.49
N ASP A 109 -0.27 21.33 6.92
CA ASP A 109 -0.85 21.48 8.26
C ASP A 109 -2.36 21.15 8.31
N GLN A 110 -3.00 21.09 7.14
CA GLN A 110 -4.43 20.83 7.04
C GLN A 110 -4.81 20.16 5.72
N ALA A 111 -5.60 19.09 5.79
CA ALA A 111 -6.31 18.54 4.64
C ALA A 111 -7.62 19.30 4.35
N ILE A 112 -8.04 19.32 3.09
CA ILE A 112 -9.38 19.79 2.70
C ILE A 112 -10.44 18.98 3.46
N LYS A 113 -11.42 19.65 4.06
CA LYS A 113 -12.44 18.99 4.89
C LYS A 113 -13.14 17.87 4.10
N GLY A 114 -13.10 16.65 4.65
CA GLY A 114 -13.73 15.46 4.05
C GLY A 114 -12.97 14.84 2.87
N SER A 115 -11.78 15.32 2.52
CA SER A 115 -10.98 14.77 1.42
C SER A 115 -10.18 13.52 1.80
N VAL A 116 -9.94 13.34 3.09
CA VAL A 116 -9.16 12.24 3.67
C VAL A 116 -9.96 11.49 4.74
N ILE A 117 -9.57 10.24 4.96
CA ILE A 117 -10.00 9.42 6.09
C ILE A 117 -8.76 8.92 6.83
N TYR A 118 -8.98 8.45 8.06
CA TYR A 118 -7.91 8.02 8.97
C TYR A 118 -8.08 6.55 9.34
N GLU A 119 -6.97 5.85 9.55
CA GLU A 119 -6.92 4.48 10.05
C GLU A 119 -5.75 4.36 11.03
N GLU A 120 -5.93 3.57 12.09
CA GLU A 120 -4.85 3.26 13.02
C GLU A 120 -3.80 2.38 12.33
N ASP A 121 -2.54 2.73 12.46
CA ASP A 121 -1.41 1.98 11.93
C ASP A 121 -0.43 1.62 13.05
N ASN A 122 -0.45 0.35 13.42
CA ASN A 122 0.41 -0.25 14.45
C ASN A 122 1.60 -1.02 13.86
N SER A 123 1.92 -0.81 12.58
CA SER A 123 3.04 -1.45 11.91
C SER A 123 4.39 -1.00 12.50
N LEU A 124 5.41 -1.85 12.36
CA LEU A 124 6.77 -1.58 12.83
C LEU A 124 6.90 -1.27 14.34
N GLY A 125 5.87 -1.62 15.13
CA GLY A 125 5.86 -1.37 16.58
C GLY A 125 5.64 0.10 16.96
N MET A 126 5.11 0.92 16.05
CA MET A 126 4.76 2.31 16.29
C MET A 126 3.26 2.51 16.20
N GLU A 127 2.68 3.35 17.06
CA GLU A 127 1.29 3.81 16.94
C GLU A 127 1.25 5.08 16.09
N ARG A 128 0.66 4.99 14.90
CA ARG A 128 0.53 6.10 13.96
C ARG A 128 -0.89 6.20 13.44
N THR A 129 -1.23 7.36 12.89
CA THR A 129 -2.50 7.55 12.19
C THR A 129 -2.23 7.66 10.70
N GLU A 130 -2.62 6.63 9.94
CA GLU A 130 -2.56 6.62 8.49
C GLU A 130 -3.58 7.61 7.91
N VAL A 131 -3.18 8.31 6.85
CA VAL A 131 -4.03 9.19 6.06
C VAL A 131 -4.26 8.55 4.69
N MET A 132 -5.53 8.37 4.32
CA MET A 132 -5.93 7.84 3.01
C MET A 132 -6.91 8.78 2.31
N CYS A 133 -6.94 8.72 0.98
CA CYS A 133 -7.92 9.45 0.18
C CYS A 133 -9.34 8.94 0.46
N ALA A 134 -10.24 9.82 0.88
CA ALA A 134 -11.63 9.46 1.19
C ALA A 134 -12.42 8.94 -0.04
N LYS A 135 -11.99 9.30 -1.25
CA LYS A 135 -12.71 8.97 -2.49
C LYS A 135 -12.36 7.61 -3.07
N CYS A 136 -11.11 7.16 -2.96
CA CYS A 136 -10.64 5.89 -3.55
C CYS A 136 -9.91 4.95 -2.57
N GLY A 137 -9.73 5.37 -1.32
CA GLY A 137 -9.00 4.61 -0.29
C GLY A 137 -7.50 4.51 -0.52
N GLY A 138 -6.93 5.33 -1.41
CA GLY A 138 -5.49 5.29 -1.68
C GLY A 138 -4.68 5.83 -0.50
N HIS A 139 -3.64 5.11 -0.08
CA HIS A 139 -2.70 5.54 0.95
C HIS A 139 -1.94 6.79 0.53
N LEU A 140 -1.85 7.77 1.44
CA LEU A 140 -1.18 9.04 1.20
C LEU A 140 0.06 9.19 2.10
N GLY A 141 -0.05 8.79 3.36
CA GLY A 141 1.01 8.89 4.36
C GLY A 141 0.43 8.86 5.77
N HIS A 142 0.91 9.72 6.66
CA HIS A 142 0.51 9.77 8.07
C HIS A 142 0.31 11.20 8.56
N VAL A 143 -0.47 11.34 9.63
CA VAL A 143 -0.63 12.61 10.36
C VAL A 143 -0.01 12.51 11.75
N PHE A 144 0.61 13.61 12.19
CA PHE A 144 1.28 13.75 13.48
C PHE A 144 0.90 15.08 14.14
N ASP A 145 1.00 15.18 15.46
CA ASP A 145 0.68 16.38 16.26
C ASP A 145 1.90 17.30 16.51
N ASP A 146 2.85 17.31 15.57
CA ASP A 146 4.10 18.08 15.63
C ASP A 146 4.20 19.13 14.50
N GLY A 147 3.05 19.59 14.01
CA GLY A 147 2.96 20.66 13.03
C GLY A 147 3.09 22.07 13.62
N PRO A 148 2.90 23.10 12.79
CA PRO A 148 2.98 24.50 13.20
C PRO A 148 1.88 24.83 14.22
N LYS A 149 2.26 25.32 15.41
CA LYS A 149 1.35 25.58 16.53
C LYS A 149 0.46 26.80 16.29
N GLU A 150 0.92 27.71 15.44
CA GLU A 150 0.22 28.93 15.04
C GLU A 150 -0.97 28.66 14.10
N THR A 151 -1.09 27.46 13.53
CA THR A 151 -2.22 27.05 12.69
C THR A 151 -3.04 25.93 13.32
N THR A 152 -2.73 24.67 13.01
CA THR A 152 -3.50 23.49 13.44
C THR A 152 -2.76 22.61 14.44
N GLY A 153 -1.44 22.77 14.56
CA GLY A 153 -0.56 21.84 15.28
C GLY A 153 -0.38 20.48 14.60
N GLN A 154 -1.02 20.23 13.47
CA GLN A 154 -0.95 18.94 12.77
C GLN A 154 0.06 18.99 11.62
N ARG A 155 0.66 17.83 11.32
CA ARG A 155 1.53 17.62 10.16
C ARG A 155 1.09 16.39 9.38
N PHE A 156 0.53 16.62 8.21
CA PHE A 156 0.21 15.61 7.21
C PHE A 156 1.47 15.31 6.39
N CYS A 157 2.24 14.31 6.83
CA CYS A 157 3.44 13.81 6.17
C CYS A 157 3.03 12.91 4.99
N THR A 158 3.15 13.41 3.77
CA THR A 158 2.50 12.84 2.59
C THR A 158 3.52 12.41 1.56
N ASN A 159 3.42 11.18 1.05
CA ASN A 159 4.23 10.72 -0.08
C ASN A 159 3.98 11.60 -1.32
N SER A 160 5.03 12.16 -1.90
CA SER A 160 4.96 12.95 -3.14
C SER A 160 4.34 12.15 -4.28
N VAL A 161 4.71 10.88 -4.43
CA VAL A 161 4.16 10.02 -5.50
C VAL A 161 2.66 9.76 -5.36
N SER A 162 2.08 9.96 -4.16
CA SER A 162 0.65 9.75 -3.91
C SER A 162 -0.23 10.92 -4.36
N ILE A 163 0.39 12.07 -4.68
CA ILE A 163 -0.29 13.31 -5.04
C ILE A 163 0.18 13.83 -6.42
N LYS A 164 -0.60 14.74 -7.00
CA LYS A 164 -0.28 15.50 -8.21
C LYS A 164 -0.60 16.96 -7.97
N PHE A 165 0.18 17.86 -8.54
CA PHE A 165 -0.03 19.30 -8.40
C PHE A 165 -0.85 19.88 -9.57
N ILE A 166 -1.77 20.80 -9.26
CA ILE A 166 -2.52 21.60 -10.21
C ILE A 166 -2.25 23.08 -9.89
N PRO A 167 -1.54 23.82 -10.76
CA PRO A 167 -1.26 25.24 -10.55
C PRO A 167 -2.53 26.08 -10.40
N SER A 168 -2.47 27.11 -9.54
CA SER A 168 -3.46 28.18 -9.54
C SER A 168 -3.35 28.98 -10.84
N LYS A 169 -4.50 29.38 -11.41
CA LYS A 169 -4.55 30.30 -12.55
C LYS A 169 -4.25 31.73 -12.11
#